data_AF-A0A2N3GAE0-F1
#
_entry.id   AF-A0A2N3GAE0-F1
#
_cell.length_a   1.000
_cell.length_b   1.000
_cell.length_c   1.000
_cell.angle_alpha   90.00
_cell.angle_beta   90.00
_cell.angle_gamma   90.00
#
_symmetry.space_group_name_H-M   'P 1'
#
loop_
_entity.id
_entity.type
_entity.pdbx_description
1 polymer ?
#
loop_
_entity_poly.entity_id
_entity_poly.type
_entity_poly.pdbx_seq_one_letter_code
_entity_poly.pdbx_strand_id
1 'polypeptide(L)'
;MSNQTELAVQGNGQAIQMLDHMSRSTQRHTRREIELMAKRTIIACQREEGRSQITQAAMMGAATVGMAHESLLEMAPMAEDNLRALSMAYGIGASKAIMGW
;
A
#
# COMPACT_ATOMS: atom_id res chain seq x y z
N MET A 1 -19.59 7.65 -5.45
CA MET A 1 -18.83 6.66 -4.66
C MET A 1 -19.14 6.86 -3.17
N SER A 2 -20.38 6.64 -2.73
CA SER A 2 -20.84 7.09 -1.39
C SER A 2 -21.43 6.00 -0.48
N ASN A 3 -21.64 4.76 -0.96
CA ASN A 3 -22.42 3.78 -0.18
C ASN A 3 -21.59 2.96 0.84
N GLN A 4 -20.26 2.88 0.67
CA GLN A 4 -19.42 2.06 1.57
C GLN A 4 -19.20 2.72 2.94
N THR A 5 -19.16 4.06 3.00
CA THR A 5 -18.99 4.82 4.24
C THR A 5 -20.26 4.80 5.10
N GLU A 6 -21.44 4.86 4.49
CA GLU A 6 -22.72 4.82 5.21
C GLU A 6 -23.00 3.46 5.85
N LEU A 7 -22.68 2.36 5.17
CA LEU A 7 -22.84 1.00 5.71
C LEU A 7 -21.91 0.73 6.91
N ALA A 8 -20.68 1.26 6.88
CA ALA A 8 -19.73 1.12 8.00
C ALA A 8 -20.18 1.92 9.24
N VAL A 9 -20.80 3.10 9.04
CA VAL A 9 -21.36 3.93 10.13
C VAL A 9 -22.60 3.26 10.73
N GLN A 10 -23.45 2.64 9.91
CA GLN A 10 -24.69 2.00 10.37
C GLN A 10 -24.41 0.71 11.16
N GLY A 11 -23.42 -0.09 10.74
CA GLY A 11 -22.96 -1.26 11.50
C GLY A 11 -22.31 -0.91 12.84
N ASN A 12 -21.54 0.18 12.89
CA ASN A 12 -20.95 0.67 14.14
C ASN A 12 -22.00 1.21 15.13
N GLY A 13 -23.09 1.83 14.64
CA GLY A 13 -24.17 2.33 15.48
C GLY A 13 -24.92 1.22 16.24
N GLN A 14 -25.13 0.06 15.62
CA GLN A 14 -25.79 -1.09 16.24
C GLN A 14 -24.89 -1.80 17.28
N ALA A 15 -23.59 -1.92 17.00
CA ALA A 15 -22.62 -2.48 17.95
C ALA A 15 -22.47 -1.62 19.21
N ILE A 16 -22.55 -0.29 19.08
CA ILE A 16 -22.50 0.65 20.22
C ILE A 16 -23.78 0.59 21.06
N GLN A 17 -24.94 0.35 20.47
CA GLN A 17 -26.20 0.15 21.22
C GLN A 17 -26.17 -1.15 22.03
N MET A 18 -25.65 -2.25 21.46
CA MET A 18 -25.51 -3.53 22.19
C MET A 18 -24.56 -3.45 23.39
N LEU A 19 -23.53 -2.60 23.31
CA LEU A 19 -22.63 -2.33 24.44
C LEU A 19 -23.39 -1.79 25.66
N ASP A 20 -24.39 -0.93 25.47
CA ASP A 20 -25.10 -0.28 26.58
C ASP A 20 -25.93 -1.26 27.44
N HIS A 21 -26.25 -2.43 26.88
CA HIS A 21 -26.98 -3.51 27.55
C HIS A 21 -26.06 -4.50 28.30
N MET A 22 -24.74 -4.35 28.19
CA MET A 22 -23.75 -5.22 28.82
C MET A 22 -23.38 -4.74 30.23
N SER A 23 -22.90 -5.65 31.09
CA SER A 23 -22.30 -5.29 32.37
C SER A 23 -21.15 -4.28 32.19
N ARG A 24 -21.01 -3.32 33.11
CA ARG A 24 -19.96 -2.27 33.08
C ARG A 24 -18.52 -2.82 33.00
N SER A 25 -18.28 -4.04 33.49
CA SER A 25 -16.97 -4.70 33.34
C SER A 25 -16.75 -5.16 31.90
N THR A 26 -17.76 -5.80 31.31
CA THR A 26 -17.75 -6.28 29.93
C THR A 26 -17.70 -5.13 28.93
N GLN A 27 -18.44 -4.04 29.15
CA GLN A 27 -18.36 -2.81 28.34
C GLN A 27 -16.93 -2.26 28.25
N ARG A 28 -16.23 -2.16 29.39
CA ARG A 28 -14.85 -1.65 29.43
C ARG A 28 -13.88 -2.57 28.71
N HIS A 29 -14.07 -3.88 28.85
CA HIS A 29 -13.26 -4.87 28.14
C HIS A 29 -13.47 -4.79 26.63
N THR A 30 -14.73 -4.83 26.17
CA THR A 30 -15.07 -4.74 24.74
C THR A 30 -14.62 -3.42 24.13
N ARG A 31 -14.73 -2.28 24.85
CA ARG A 31 -14.21 -0.99 24.36
C ARG A 31 -12.70 -1.01 24.14
N ARG A 32 -11.93 -1.61 25.06
CA ARG A 32 -10.48 -1.75 24.88
C ARG A 32 -10.13 -2.64 23.69
N GLU A 33 -10.86 -3.73 23.50
CA GLU A 33 -10.67 -4.61 22.34
C GLU A 33 -10.97 -3.88 21.01
N ILE A 34 -12.06 -3.11 20.95
CA ILE A 34 -12.37 -2.28 19.78
C ILE A 34 -11.26 -1.26 19.52
N GLU A 35 -10.76 -0.57 20.55
CA GLU A 35 -9.66 0.39 20.41
C GLU A 35 -8.36 -0.27 19.93
N LEU A 36 -8.05 -1.48 20.40
CA LEU A 36 -6.88 -2.26 19.96
C LEU A 36 -7.04 -2.73 18.51
N MET A 37 -8.22 -3.22 18.14
CA MET A 37 -8.53 -3.61 16.76
C MET A 37 -8.42 -2.40 15.83
N ALA A 38 -9.02 -1.27 16.18
CA ALA A 38 -8.94 -0.05 15.38
C ALA A 38 -7.48 0.38 15.12
N LYS A 39 -6.63 0.37 16.17
CA LYS A 39 -5.19 0.67 16.02
C LYS A 39 -4.49 -0.32 15.08
N ARG A 40 -4.76 -1.62 15.21
CA ARG A 40 -4.17 -2.65 14.34
C ARG A 40 -4.61 -2.48 12.89
N THR A 41 -5.88 -2.17 12.67
CA THR A 41 -6.42 -1.94 11.32
C THR A 41 -5.79 -0.70 10.68
N ILE A 42 -5.61 0.39 11.43
CA ILE A 42 -4.93 1.60 10.91
C ILE A 42 -3.51 1.26 10.45
N ILE A 43 -2.74 0.53 11.28
CA ILE A 43 -1.38 0.12 10.94
C ILE A 43 -1.38 -0.79 9.70
N ALA A 44 -2.31 -1.74 9.62
CA ALA A 44 -2.42 -2.64 8.48
C ALA A 44 -2.76 -1.89 7.18
N CYS A 45 -3.71 -0.95 7.23
CA CYS A 45 -4.04 -0.10 6.08
C CYS A 45 -2.86 0.76 5.63
N GLN A 46 -2.18 1.43 6.57
CA GLN A 46 -1.00 2.25 6.25
C GLN A 46 0.14 1.42 5.65
N ARG A 47 0.34 0.20 6.15
CA ARG A 47 1.30 -0.74 5.58
C ARG A 47 0.92 -1.08 4.14
N GLU A 48 -0.32 -1.48 3.90
CA GLU A 48 -0.75 -1.83 2.54
C GLU A 48 -0.70 -0.63 1.57
N GLU A 49 -1.03 0.56 2.05
CA GLU A 49 -0.90 1.79 1.28
C GLU A 49 0.56 2.08 0.91
N GLY A 50 1.50 1.97 1.87
CA GLY A 50 2.93 2.12 1.60
C GLY A 50 3.47 1.09 0.60
N ARG A 51 3.02 -0.17 0.70
CA ARG A 51 3.34 -1.24 -0.27
C ARG A 51 2.88 -0.87 -1.67
N SER A 52 1.66 -0.37 -1.79
CA SER A 52 1.08 0.09 -3.05
C SER A 52 1.88 1.25 -3.65
N GLN A 53 2.20 2.27 -2.86
CA GLN A 53 2.96 3.43 -3.30
C GLN A 53 4.36 3.05 -3.82
N ILE A 54 5.06 2.16 -3.12
CA ILE A 54 6.40 1.72 -3.53
C ILE A 54 6.34 0.87 -4.80
N THR A 55 5.34 -0.01 -4.91
CA THR A 55 5.12 -0.79 -6.12
C THR A 55 4.82 0.11 -7.30
N GLN A 56 3.94 1.10 -7.13
CA GLN A 56 3.60 2.06 -8.16
C GLN A 56 4.83 2.87 -8.60
N ALA A 57 5.60 3.41 -7.65
CA ALA A 57 6.79 4.20 -7.94
C ALA A 57 7.86 3.36 -8.70
N ALA A 58 8.09 2.12 -8.26
CA ALA A 58 9.03 1.20 -8.89
C ALA A 58 8.60 0.85 -10.33
N MET A 59 7.32 0.58 -10.57
CA MET A 59 6.79 0.30 -11.91
C MET A 59 6.87 1.52 -12.83
N MET A 60 6.49 2.71 -12.33
CA MET A 60 6.58 3.95 -13.11
C MET A 60 8.03 4.25 -13.49
N GLY A 61 8.95 4.15 -12.55
CA GLY A 61 10.37 4.38 -12.83
C GLY A 61 10.95 3.34 -13.80
N ALA A 62 10.53 2.07 -13.72
CA ALA A 62 10.96 1.05 -14.69
C ALA A 62 10.49 1.38 -16.12
N ALA A 63 9.25 1.85 -16.26
CA ALA A 63 8.73 2.32 -17.54
C ALA A 63 9.51 3.54 -18.06
N THR A 64 9.79 4.52 -17.20
CA THR A 64 10.59 5.71 -17.57
C THR A 64 12.00 5.32 -18.02
N VAL A 65 12.66 4.41 -17.30
CA VAL A 65 14.00 3.91 -17.67
C VAL A 65 13.95 3.15 -18.99
N GLY A 66 12.91 2.36 -19.24
CA GLY A 66 12.70 1.68 -20.53
C GLY A 66 12.58 2.65 -21.70
N MET A 67 11.73 3.67 -21.57
CA MET A 67 11.58 4.71 -22.59
C MET A 67 12.89 5.48 -22.84
N ALA A 68 13.61 5.82 -21.76
CA ALA A 68 14.90 6.49 -21.87
C ALA A 68 15.95 5.59 -22.53
N HIS A 69 15.96 4.28 -22.24
CA HIS A 69 16.83 3.32 -22.88
C HIS A 69 16.62 3.28 -24.40
N GLU A 70 15.36 3.16 -24.85
CA GLU A 70 15.02 3.15 -26.28
C GLU A 70 15.47 4.43 -26.97
N SER A 71 15.13 5.59 -26.40
CA SER A 71 15.50 6.89 -26.98
C SER A 71 17.02 7.12 -27.03
N LEU A 72 17.76 6.70 -25.98
CA LEU A 72 19.21 6.83 -25.95
C LEU A 72 19.90 5.86 -26.92
N LEU A 73 19.33 4.69 -27.14
CA LEU A 73 19.87 3.71 -28.08
C LEU A 73 19.79 4.20 -29.53
N GLU A 74 18.71 4.91 -29.89
CA GLU A 74 18.57 5.57 -31.20
C GLU A 74 19.67 6.62 -31.43
N MET A 75 20.02 7.39 -30.39
CA MET A 75 21.03 8.44 -30.48
C MET A 75 22.47 7.92 -30.38
N ALA A 76 22.69 6.86 -29.62
CA ALA A 76 24.02 6.32 -29.30
C ALA A 76 24.02 4.78 -29.30
N PRO A 77 23.94 4.14 -30.48
CA PRO A 77 23.88 2.67 -30.58
C PRO A 77 25.12 1.98 -30.02
N MET A 78 26.27 2.65 -30.04
CA MET A 78 27.53 2.13 -29.47
C MET A 78 27.48 1.98 -27.94
N ALA A 79 26.48 2.56 -27.26
CA ALA A 79 26.31 2.48 -25.81
C ALA A 79 25.36 1.34 -25.37
N GLU A 80 24.91 0.48 -26.29
CA GLU A 80 23.89 -0.55 -26.04
C GLU A 80 24.15 -1.38 -24.79
N ASP A 81 25.36 -1.91 -24.64
CA ASP A 81 25.71 -2.78 -23.50
C ASP A 81 25.60 -2.05 -22.17
N ASN A 82 26.06 -0.79 -22.11
CA ASN A 82 25.98 0.04 -20.91
C ASN A 82 24.52 0.40 -20.59
N LEU A 83 23.74 0.78 -21.60
CA LEU A 83 22.32 1.12 -21.43
C LEU A 83 21.49 -0.09 -20.99
N ARG A 84 21.82 -1.29 -21.51
CA ARG A 84 21.19 -2.55 -21.11
C ARG A 84 21.53 -2.89 -19.66
N ALA A 85 22.80 -2.76 -19.27
CA ALA A 85 23.23 -3.00 -17.89
C ALA A 85 22.52 -2.06 -16.90
N LEU A 86 22.38 -0.77 -17.23
CA LEU A 86 21.64 0.19 -16.41
C LEU A 86 20.16 -0.15 -16.26
N SER A 87 19.48 -0.48 -17.37
CA SER A 87 18.08 -0.88 -17.36
C SER A 87 17.84 -2.14 -16.52
N MET A 88 18.71 -3.15 -16.67
CA MET A 88 18.65 -4.37 -15.86
C MET A 88 18.92 -4.09 -14.37
N ALA A 89 19.93 -3.30 -14.05
CA ALA A 89 20.25 -2.94 -12.67
C ALA A 89 19.08 -2.22 -11.99
N TYR A 90 18.44 -1.29 -12.70
CA TYR A 90 17.22 -0.64 -12.22
C TYR A 90 16.09 -1.64 -12.00
N GLY A 91 15.82 -2.51 -12.99
CA GLY A 91 14.79 -3.55 -12.88
C GLY A 91 14.98 -4.45 -11.66
N ILE A 92 16.21 -4.92 -11.41
CA ILE A 92 16.54 -5.72 -10.22
C ILE A 92 16.33 -4.91 -8.93
N GLY A 93 16.74 -3.64 -8.89
CA GLY A 93 16.52 -2.76 -7.75
C GLY A 93 15.03 -2.53 -7.45
N ALA A 94 14.24 -2.27 -8.48
CA ALA A 94 12.80 -2.12 -8.42
C ALA A 94 12.12 -3.40 -7.91
N SER A 95 12.47 -4.57 -8.46
CA SER A 95 11.96 -5.85 -7.97
C SER A 95 12.33 -6.11 -6.51
N LYS A 96 13.56 -5.81 -6.09
CA LYS A 96 13.97 -5.93 -4.67
C LYS A 96 13.18 -4.99 -3.76
N ALA A 97 12.93 -3.75 -4.17
CA ALA A 97 12.13 -2.80 -3.40
C ALA A 97 10.68 -3.28 -3.22
N ILE A 98 10.09 -3.90 -4.26
CA ILE A 98 8.75 -4.49 -4.19
C ILE A 98 8.73 -5.74 -3.31
N MET A 99 9.73 -6.61 -3.41
CA MET A 99 9.80 -7.86 -2.65
C MET A 99 10.23 -7.68 -1.19
N GLY A 100 10.95 -6.60 -0.88
CA GLY A 100 11.46 -6.31 0.47
C GLY A 100 10.43 -5.74 1.44
N TRP A 101 9.15 -5.72 1.05
CA TRP A 101 8.02 -5.15 1.78
C TRP A 101 7.15 -6.19 2.50
#